data_AF-A0A8C1SXH0-F1
#
_entry.id   AF-A0A8C1SXH0-F1
#
_cell.length_a   1.000
_cell.length_b   1.000
_cell.length_c   1.000
_cell.angle_alpha   90.00
_cell.angle_beta   90.00
_cell.angle_gamma   90.00
#
_symmetry.space_group_name_H-M   'P 1'
#
loop_
_entity.id
_entity.type
_entity.pdbx_description
1 polymer ?
#
loop_
_entity_poly.entity_id
_entity_poly.type
_entity_poly.pdbx_seq_one_letter_code
_entity_poly.pdbx_strand_id
1 'polypeptide(L)'
;MAGVNGDRKGKKDDNGLGTAIDFVLSNAKLVLGVGGAAMLGIATLAVKRMYDRALSAPSSPTKADPSGRRSWEEPSWLGSSPRILNRDMKQNVSRSLQTLPTSSSSFKPGLYMLECLLYLLNSLHRVMGRGAGKAELQKARMRLSLQEHLWAFFQERVAIPSEEQALARRAALDICAELRVFLHAKLPDMPLREMYLSGSLYDDLQVVTADHAQLMVPMILEKNLWSPIPGEDTIMNLPGFWLVRRENLEYFPRGSSYWDRCMVGGYLSPKSILEVFEKLVAGSINWPAIGSVLDYIIRPVVPSETLTLEVRYETDRRLYVDFLPLLVMEDGVSLIAKPHRLAAERHENLWRQSFRVAETAKLRALDQEDAGCRCACLKVIKAVCKLNPALARLNVSQLTNAILLLSEQEGDWTQEALGDRFMQLLRALVGHLEAGRLPCIFNLKVNLFCELTPQEIDELGYTLYCALSDPESLLRTV
;
A
#
# COMPACT_ATOMS: atom_id res chain seq x y z
N MET A 1 93.33 -8.97 -30.05
CA MET A 1 92.57 -10.13 -29.54
C MET A 1 91.14 -10.02 -30.06
N ALA A 2 90.57 -11.16 -30.50
CA ALA A 2 89.19 -11.34 -30.97
C ALA A 2 88.15 -10.71 -30.02
N GLY A 3 86.92 -10.32 -30.38
CA GLY A 3 86.08 -10.51 -31.56
C GLY A 3 84.60 -10.47 -31.10
N VAL A 4 83.68 -10.29 -32.05
CA VAL A 4 82.24 -10.66 -32.01
C VAL A 4 81.20 -9.61 -31.52
N ASN A 5 80.56 -8.98 -32.52
CA ASN A 5 79.12 -8.83 -32.80
C ASN A 5 78.06 -8.97 -31.68
N GLY A 6 77.03 -8.11 -31.77
CA GLY A 6 75.69 -8.45 -31.29
C GLY A 6 74.68 -7.32 -31.25
N ASP A 7 74.16 -6.91 -32.41
CA ASP A 7 72.85 -6.24 -32.55
C ASP A 7 71.75 -6.99 -31.78
N ARG A 8 70.99 -6.30 -30.92
CA ARG A 8 69.66 -6.76 -30.49
C ARG A 8 68.66 -5.61 -30.40
N LYS A 9 67.97 -5.47 -31.53
CA LYS A 9 66.60 -4.95 -31.71
C LYS A 9 65.66 -5.55 -30.66
N GLY A 10 65.26 -4.75 -29.67
CA GLY A 10 64.29 -5.11 -28.63
C GLY A 10 62.87 -5.00 -29.16
N LYS A 11 62.19 -6.15 -29.19
CA LYS A 11 60.87 -6.42 -29.78
C LYS A 11 59.76 -5.96 -28.84
N LYS A 12 58.70 -5.42 -29.42
CA LYS A 12 57.42 -5.05 -28.80
C LYS A 12 56.75 -6.29 -28.20
N ASP A 13 56.63 -6.37 -26.89
CA ASP A 13 55.87 -7.40 -26.17
C ASP A 13 54.45 -6.90 -25.87
N ASP A 14 53.53 -7.09 -26.83
CA ASP A 14 52.08 -6.93 -26.67
C ASP A 14 51.43 -8.21 -26.05
N ASN A 15 52.12 -8.92 -25.16
CA ASN A 15 51.67 -10.26 -24.68
C ASN A 15 50.88 -10.26 -23.35
N GLY A 16 50.69 -9.10 -22.70
CA GLY A 16 49.94 -9.02 -21.42
C GLY A 16 48.45 -8.70 -21.57
N LEU A 17 48.07 -7.96 -22.62
CA LEU A 17 46.69 -7.48 -22.77
C LEU A 17 45.80 -8.50 -23.50
N GLY A 18 46.36 -9.25 -24.46
CA GLY A 18 45.62 -10.26 -25.22
C GLY A 18 45.15 -11.44 -24.37
N THR A 19 45.98 -11.89 -23.43
CA THR A 19 45.66 -13.01 -22.53
C THR A 19 44.59 -12.67 -21.49
N ALA A 20 44.54 -11.42 -21.02
CA ALA A 20 43.48 -10.95 -20.13
C ALA A 20 42.14 -10.79 -20.87
N ILE A 21 42.17 -10.30 -22.11
CA ILE A 21 40.97 -10.15 -22.95
C ILE A 21 40.42 -11.53 -23.35
N ASP A 22 41.28 -12.49 -23.69
CA ASP A 22 40.86 -13.86 -24.01
C ASP A 22 40.31 -14.62 -22.80
N PHE A 23 40.80 -14.32 -21.59
CA PHE A 23 40.25 -14.88 -20.35
C PHE A 23 38.84 -14.32 -20.04
N VAL A 24 38.63 -13.02 -20.25
CA VAL A 24 37.31 -12.39 -20.07
C VAL A 24 36.32 -12.83 -21.14
N LEU A 25 36.75 -12.96 -22.41
CA LEU A 25 35.92 -13.47 -23.50
C LEU A 25 35.59 -14.96 -23.35
N SER A 26 36.50 -15.76 -22.81
CA SER A 26 36.25 -17.18 -22.53
C SER A 26 35.26 -17.37 -21.38
N ASN A 27 35.36 -16.57 -20.32
CA ASN A 27 34.39 -16.58 -19.23
C ASN A 27 33.02 -16.04 -19.67
N ALA A 28 32.97 -15.00 -20.51
CA ALA A 28 31.72 -14.49 -21.06
C ALA A 28 31.03 -15.52 -21.99
N LYS A 29 31.78 -16.25 -22.82
CA LYS A 29 31.26 -17.35 -23.65
C LYS A 29 30.79 -18.55 -22.83
N LEU A 30 31.47 -18.87 -21.72
CA LEU A 30 31.05 -19.95 -20.81
C LEU A 30 29.75 -19.57 -20.07
N VAL A 31 29.65 -18.33 -19.57
CA VAL A 31 28.46 -17.82 -18.87
C VAL A 31 27.26 -17.65 -19.83
N LEU A 32 27.48 -17.22 -21.08
CA LEU A 32 26.44 -17.20 -22.12
C LEU A 32 26.06 -18.60 -22.60
N GLY A 33 26.99 -19.55 -22.69
CA GLY A 33 26.74 -20.92 -23.12
C GLY A 33 25.95 -21.73 -22.10
N VAL A 34 26.31 -21.62 -20.81
CA VAL A 34 25.64 -22.36 -19.73
C VAL A 34 24.31 -21.69 -19.35
N GLY A 35 24.24 -20.35 -19.35
CA GLY A 35 23.00 -19.60 -19.12
C GLY A 35 21.98 -19.73 -20.27
N GLY A 36 22.45 -19.74 -21.52
CA GLY A 36 21.61 -19.92 -22.70
C GLY A 36 21.00 -21.33 -22.79
N ALA A 37 21.78 -22.37 -22.47
CA ALA A 37 21.29 -23.76 -22.46
C ALA A 37 20.27 -24.02 -21.33
N ALA A 38 20.48 -23.42 -20.15
CA ALA A 38 19.52 -23.50 -19.04
C ALA A 38 18.20 -22.80 -19.37
N MET A 39 18.25 -21.60 -19.97
CA MET A 39 17.05 -20.87 -20.44
C MET A 39 16.27 -21.65 -21.51
N LEU A 40 16.97 -22.28 -22.47
CA LEU A 40 16.33 -23.11 -23.49
C LEU A 40 15.71 -24.39 -22.90
N GLY A 41 16.37 -25.00 -21.91
CA GLY A 41 15.87 -26.17 -21.18
C GLY A 41 14.62 -25.87 -20.36
N ILE A 42 14.56 -24.70 -19.72
CA ILE A 42 13.38 -24.25 -18.94
C ILE A 42 12.22 -23.93 -19.89
N ALA A 43 12.47 -23.24 -21.00
CA ALA A 43 11.44 -22.91 -21.99
C ALA A 43 10.84 -24.18 -22.64
N THR A 44 11.67 -25.18 -22.96
CA THR A 44 11.19 -26.45 -23.53
C THR A 44 10.40 -27.30 -22.52
N LEU A 45 10.78 -27.29 -21.23
CA LEU A 45 10.00 -27.92 -20.17
C LEU A 45 8.64 -27.24 -19.93
N ALA A 46 8.57 -25.92 -20.03
CA ALA A 46 7.32 -25.17 -19.91
C ALA A 46 6.36 -25.49 -21.06
N VAL A 47 6.87 -25.53 -22.30
CA VAL A 47 6.06 -25.91 -23.47
C VAL A 47 5.58 -27.37 -23.37
N LYS A 48 6.44 -28.29 -22.90
CA LYS A 48 6.05 -29.70 -22.70
C LYS A 48 4.96 -29.85 -21.63
N ARG A 49 5.06 -29.12 -20.51
CA ARG A 49 4.01 -29.10 -19.47
C ARG A 49 2.70 -28.47 -19.94
N MET A 50 2.74 -27.48 -20.84
CA MET A 50 1.53 -26.92 -21.46
C MET A 50 0.86 -27.93 -22.40
N TYR A 51 1.64 -28.69 -23.18
CA TYR A 51 1.11 -29.71 -24.09
C TYR A 51 0.45 -30.87 -23.34
N ASP A 52 1.06 -31.35 -22.25
CA ASP A 52 0.49 -32.40 -21.39
C ASP A 52 -0.78 -31.93 -20.65
N ARG A 53 -0.88 -30.62 -20.35
CA ARG A 53 -2.07 -30.00 -19.73
C ARG A 53 -3.21 -29.77 -20.72
N ALA A 54 -2.91 -29.61 -22.02
CA ALA A 54 -3.92 -29.49 -23.08
C ALA A 54 -4.52 -30.85 -23.48
N LEU A 55 -3.74 -31.94 -23.35
CA LEU A 55 -4.20 -33.31 -23.64
C LEU A 55 -5.03 -33.95 -22.51
N SER A 56 -5.02 -33.38 -21.31
CA SER A 56 -5.66 -33.95 -20.12
C SER A 56 -7.03 -33.33 -19.78
N ALA A 57 -7.63 -32.54 -20.68
CA ALA A 57 -9.00 -32.05 -20.51
C ALA A 57 -10.04 -33.11 -20.96
N PRO A 58 -10.88 -33.67 -20.07
CA PRO A 58 -11.97 -34.54 -20.49
C PRO A 58 -13.17 -33.70 -20.95
N SER A 59 -13.72 -34.11 -22.09
CA SER A 59 -14.96 -33.64 -22.68
C SER A 59 -16.19 -33.87 -21.77
N SER A 60 -17.03 -32.84 -21.62
CA SER A 60 -18.41 -32.89 -21.10
C SER A 60 -19.37 -33.67 -22.05
N PRO A 61 -20.65 -34.01 -21.73
CA PRO A 61 -21.53 -33.45 -20.67
C PRO A 61 -22.52 -34.44 -19.97
N THR A 62 -23.45 -33.86 -19.18
CA THR A 62 -24.82 -34.31 -18.76
C THR A 62 -25.04 -34.88 -17.34
N LYS A 63 -25.58 -34.06 -16.41
CA LYS A 63 -27.00 -34.06 -15.94
C LYS A 63 -27.18 -33.17 -14.69
N ALA A 64 -28.20 -32.30 -14.74
CA ALA A 64 -28.79 -31.47 -13.67
C ALA A 64 -29.62 -32.36 -12.69
N ASP A 65 -30.12 -31.98 -11.50
CA ASP A 65 -30.56 -30.71 -10.86
C ASP A 65 -31.01 -31.09 -9.39
N PRO A 66 -31.74 -30.29 -8.56
CA PRO A 66 -31.59 -28.90 -8.09
C PRO A 66 -31.89 -28.69 -6.56
N SER A 67 -31.52 -27.53 -6.00
CA SER A 67 -32.29 -26.70 -5.03
C SER A 67 -31.39 -25.53 -4.56
N GLY A 68 -31.79 -24.25 -4.45
CA GLY A 68 -33.03 -23.53 -4.73
C GLY A 68 -32.72 -22.07 -5.09
N ARG A 69 -33.63 -21.47 -5.85
CA ARG A 69 -33.65 -20.15 -6.52
C ARG A 69 -33.28 -18.97 -5.58
N ARG A 70 -32.45 -17.99 -5.97
CA ARG A 70 -32.75 -16.79 -6.81
C ARG A 70 -34.08 -16.09 -6.49
N SER A 71 -34.01 -14.82 -6.05
CA SER A 71 -34.71 -13.73 -6.75
C SER A 71 -34.27 -12.37 -6.20
N TRP A 72 -33.87 -11.48 -7.10
CA TRP A 72 -33.86 -10.03 -6.90
C TRP A 72 -35.31 -9.53 -6.91
N GLU A 73 -35.64 -8.55 -6.06
CA GLU A 73 -36.78 -7.62 -6.25
C GLU A 73 -36.67 -6.44 -5.25
N GLU A 74 -36.37 -5.26 -5.78
CA GLU A 74 -36.85 -3.95 -5.30
C GLU A 74 -38.06 -3.55 -6.21
N PRO A 75 -38.81 -2.45 -5.97
CA PRO A 75 -39.27 -1.77 -4.75
C PRO A 75 -40.80 -1.47 -4.78
N SER A 76 -41.39 -0.94 -3.70
CA SER A 76 -42.68 -0.23 -3.80
C SER A 76 -42.77 1.00 -2.90
N TRP A 77 -43.30 2.08 -3.49
CA TRP A 77 -43.46 3.42 -2.93
C TRP A 77 -44.78 3.58 -2.15
N LEU A 78 -44.83 4.64 -1.32
CA LEU A 78 -45.99 5.38 -0.77
C LEU A 78 -46.14 5.33 0.75
N GLY A 79 -46.07 6.52 1.37
CA GLY A 79 -46.43 6.70 2.78
C GLY A 79 -46.03 8.04 3.41
N SER A 80 -46.47 9.16 2.83
CA SER A 80 -46.93 10.40 3.52
C SER A 80 -46.23 10.94 4.80
N SER A 81 -45.51 12.07 4.64
CA SER A 81 -45.67 13.40 5.31
C SER A 81 -45.65 13.56 6.86
N PRO A 82 -45.52 14.78 7.43
CA PRO A 82 -44.30 15.20 8.15
C PRO A 82 -44.57 15.56 9.62
N ARG A 83 -43.56 15.52 10.49
CA ARG A 83 -43.62 16.20 11.80
C ARG A 83 -42.36 17.02 12.06
N ILE A 84 -42.46 18.27 11.58
CA ILE A 84 -42.10 19.53 12.23
C ILE A 84 -41.00 19.46 13.30
N LEU A 85 -39.86 20.04 12.91
CA LEU A 85 -38.74 20.48 13.73
C LEU A 85 -39.16 21.40 14.88
N ASN A 86 -38.52 21.24 16.04
CA ASN A 86 -38.50 22.28 17.07
C ASN A 86 -37.12 22.98 17.09
N ARG A 87 -37.15 24.30 17.19
CA ARG A 87 -36.15 25.26 16.69
C ARG A 87 -35.09 25.67 17.72
N ASP A 88 -34.93 24.96 18.83
CA ASP A 88 -34.15 25.46 19.97
C ASP A 88 -32.85 24.73 20.31
N MET A 89 -32.34 23.87 19.43
CA MET A 89 -31.03 23.21 19.63
C MET A 89 -29.89 23.75 18.76
N LYS A 90 -30.02 25.02 18.29
CA LYS A 90 -29.05 25.65 17.38
C LYS A 90 -28.07 26.65 18.02
N GLN A 91 -28.07 26.82 19.35
CA GLN A 91 -27.25 27.87 19.98
C GLN A 91 -26.06 27.39 20.83
N ASN A 92 -25.88 26.09 21.06
CA ASN A 92 -24.78 25.59 21.90
C ASN A 92 -23.56 25.05 21.12
N VAL A 93 -23.60 25.06 19.79
CA VAL A 93 -22.51 24.52 18.94
C VAL A 93 -21.53 25.61 18.44
N SER A 94 -21.83 26.89 18.68
CA SER A 94 -21.10 27.99 18.03
C SER A 94 -19.89 28.53 18.81
N ARG A 95 -19.39 27.85 19.86
CA ARG A 95 -18.29 28.39 20.69
C ARG A 95 -16.99 27.58 20.74
N SER A 96 -16.89 26.43 20.06
CA SER A 96 -15.68 25.58 20.15
C SER A 96 -14.87 25.45 18.85
N LEU A 97 -15.08 26.33 17.86
CA LEU A 97 -14.39 26.24 16.55
C LEU A 97 -13.33 27.31 16.30
N GLN A 98 -12.82 27.98 17.32
CA GLN A 98 -11.74 28.96 17.16
C GLN A 98 -10.44 28.42 17.75
N THR A 99 -9.73 27.57 16.98
CA THR A 99 -8.25 27.53 16.88
C THR A 99 -7.82 26.44 15.90
N LEU A 100 -7.82 26.72 14.59
CA LEU A 100 -7.04 25.96 13.59
C LEU A 100 -6.55 26.94 12.50
N PRO A 101 -5.28 26.86 12.06
CA PRO A 101 -4.80 27.66 10.95
C PRO A 101 -5.32 27.08 9.61
N THR A 102 -6.07 27.89 8.87
CA THR A 102 -6.45 27.62 7.49
C THR A 102 -5.32 28.02 6.54
N SER A 103 -4.60 27.04 5.99
CA SER A 103 -3.88 27.20 4.71
C SER A 103 -4.55 26.31 3.67
N SER A 104 -5.53 26.87 2.97
CA SER A 104 -6.15 26.26 1.79
C SER A 104 -5.29 26.57 0.55
N SER A 105 -4.41 25.65 0.15
CA SER A 105 -3.90 25.64 -1.23
C SER A 105 -4.99 25.05 -2.13
N SER A 106 -5.90 25.91 -2.60
CA SER A 106 -6.93 25.57 -3.58
C SER A 106 -6.28 25.15 -4.90
N PHE A 107 -6.23 23.84 -5.17
CA PHE A 107 -6.05 23.29 -6.51
C PHE A 107 -7.27 23.71 -7.35
N LYS A 108 -7.09 24.63 -8.30
CA LYS A 108 -8.11 24.92 -9.31
C LYS A 108 -7.89 23.95 -10.48
N PRO A 109 -8.92 23.22 -10.96
CA PRO A 109 -8.92 22.29 -12.10
C PRO A 109 -9.70 22.80 -13.37
N GLY A 110 -9.84 24.11 -13.64
CA GLY A 110 -10.31 24.69 -14.93
C GLY A 110 -9.34 25.39 -15.95
N LEU A 111 -8.02 25.57 -15.75
CA LEU A 111 -7.11 26.34 -16.64
C LEU A 111 -6.13 25.52 -17.52
N TYR A 112 -5.89 24.23 -17.26
CA TYR A 112 -4.88 23.38 -17.94
C TYR A 112 -5.23 23.00 -19.38
N MET A 113 -6.50 23.01 -19.78
CA MET A 113 -6.85 22.58 -21.14
C MET A 113 -6.24 23.52 -22.20
N LEU A 114 -6.14 24.82 -21.89
CA LEU A 114 -5.55 25.81 -22.78
C LEU A 114 -4.00 25.76 -22.78
N GLU A 115 -3.40 25.49 -21.61
CA GLU A 115 -1.95 25.31 -21.48
C GLU A 115 -1.47 24.00 -22.13
N CYS A 116 -2.24 22.91 -22.02
CA CYS A 116 -1.98 21.65 -22.74
C CYS A 116 -2.07 21.84 -24.27
N LEU A 117 -3.02 22.64 -24.77
CA LEU A 117 -3.15 22.96 -26.21
C LEU A 117 -1.98 23.82 -26.72
N LEU A 118 -1.54 24.80 -25.93
CA LEU A 118 -0.35 25.61 -26.25
C LEU A 118 0.94 24.78 -26.21
N TYR A 119 1.02 23.79 -25.32
CA TYR A 119 2.14 22.86 -25.25
C TYR A 119 2.16 21.85 -26.39
N LEU A 120 1.00 21.35 -26.84
CA LEU A 120 0.86 20.52 -28.05
C LEU A 120 1.51 21.17 -29.27
N LEU A 121 1.27 22.47 -29.47
CA LEU A 121 1.87 23.26 -30.55
C LEU A 121 3.39 23.39 -30.39
N ASN A 122 3.90 23.61 -29.18
CA ASN A 122 5.33 23.74 -28.91
C ASN A 122 6.09 22.40 -28.95
N SER A 123 5.48 21.31 -28.51
CA SER A 123 6.08 19.97 -28.49
C SER A 123 6.14 19.37 -29.89
N LEU A 124 5.10 19.57 -30.72
CA LEU A 124 5.15 19.29 -32.16
C LEU A 124 6.28 20.08 -32.86
N HIS A 125 6.50 21.33 -32.46
CA HIS A 125 7.60 22.16 -32.99
C HIS A 125 8.99 21.62 -32.59
N ARG A 126 9.15 21.13 -31.36
CA ARG A 126 10.41 20.54 -30.87
C ARG A 126 10.76 19.22 -31.54
N VAL A 127 9.77 18.37 -31.82
CA VAL A 127 9.96 17.08 -32.50
C VAL A 127 10.26 17.25 -33.99
N MET A 128 9.75 18.32 -34.62
CA MET A 128 10.09 18.66 -36.01
C MET A 128 11.49 19.28 -36.16
N GLY A 129 12.11 19.77 -35.08
CA GLY A 129 13.39 20.50 -35.11
C GLY A 129 14.66 19.65 -34.98
N ARG A 130 14.58 18.37 -34.63
CA ARG A 130 15.73 17.45 -34.55
C ARG A 130 15.35 16.12 -35.16
N GLY A 131 16.17 15.63 -36.10
CA GLY A 131 15.95 14.37 -36.82
C GLY A 131 15.96 13.15 -35.91
N ALA A 132 14.87 12.93 -35.19
CA ALA A 132 14.62 11.73 -34.39
C ALA A 132 14.22 10.58 -35.33
N GLY A 133 14.79 9.39 -35.11
CA GLY A 133 14.47 8.20 -35.89
C GLY A 133 12.99 7.83 -35.75
N LYS A 134 12.41 7.23 -36.79
CA LYS A 134 10.98 6.85 -36.87
C LYS A 134 10.49 6.06 -35.64
N ALA A 135 11.36 5.24 -35.03
CA ALA A 135 11.09 4.47 -33.82
C ALA A 135 11.06 5.32 -32.54
N GLU A 136 11.90 6.36 -32.42
CA GLU A 136 11.86 7.30 -31.29
C GLU A 136 10.62 8.19 -31.37
N LEU A 137 10.25 8.62 -32.58
CA LEU A 137 9.01 9.39 -32.82
C LEU A 137 7.76 8.58 -32.47
N GLN A 138 7.75 7.28 -32.80
CA GLN A 138 6.66 6.38 -32.44
C GLN A 138 6.61 6.11 -30.92
N LYS A 139 7.76 5.91 -30.26
CA LYS A 139 7.84 5.79 -28.80
C LYS A 139 7.39 7.06 -28.09
N ALA A 140 7.82 8.23 -28.56
CA ALA A 140 7.39 9.53 -28.03
C ALA A 140 5.88 9.72 -28.20
N ARG A 141 5.31 9.33 -29.34
CA ARG A 141 3.86 9.39 -29.58
C ARG A 141 3.06 8.46 -28.66
N MET A 142 3.54 7.24 -28.40
CA MET A 142 2.90 6.32 -27.45
C MET A 142 3.04 6.77 -25.99
N ARG A 143 4.14 7.46 -25.64
CA ARG A 143 4.31 8.08 -24.32
C ARG A 143 3.34 9.24 -24.11
N LEU A 144 3.20 10.11 -25.13
CA LEU A 144 2.23 11.20 -25.12
C LEU A 144 0.80 10.66 -24.98
N SER A 145 0.45 9.58 -25.70
CA SER A 145 -0.87 8.96 -25.53
C SER A 145 -1.05 8.36 -24.13
N LEU A 146 -0.07 7.63 -23.60
CA LEU A 146 -0.19 7.04 -22.26
C LEU A 146 -0.32 8.13 -21.18
N GLN A 147 0.47 9.19 -21.28
CA GLN A 147 0.41 10.36 -20.39
C GLN A 147 -1.00 10.96 -20.34
N GLU A 148 -1.62 11.19 -21.50
CA GLU A 148 -2.97 11.72 -21.61
C GLU A 148 -4.00 10.78 -20.99
N HIS A 149 -3.92 9.47 -21.27
CA HIS A 149 -4.82 8.48 -20.70
C HIS A 149 -4.68 8.35 -19.19
N LEU A 150 -3.45 8.46 -18.63
CA LEU A 150 -3.23 8.41 -17.19
C LEU A 150 -3.87 9.62 -16.49
N TRP A 151 -3.76 10.81 -17.07
CA TRP A 151 -4.42 12.00 -16.51
C TRP A 151 -5.94 11.94 -16.66
N ALA A 152 -6.46 11.46 -17.78
CA ALA A 152 -7.90 11.22 -17.95
C ALA A 152 -8.41 10.23 -16.91
N PHE A 153 -7.73 9.09 -16.76
CA PHE A 153 -8.03 8.10 -15.73
C PHE A 153 -7.95 8.69 -14.32
N PHE A 154 -6.95 9.54 -14.06
CA PHE A 154 -6.81 10.21 -12.77
C PHE A 154 -8.04 11.06 -12.42
N GLN A 155 -8.49 11.89 -13.35
CA GLN A 155 -9.64 12.77 -13.12
C GLN A 155 -10.97 12.01 -13.05
N GLU A 156 -11.14 10.99 -13.89
CA GLU A 156 -12.42 10.29 -14.03
C GLU A 156 -12.61 9.17 -12.99
N ARG A 157 -11.54 8.51 -12.55
CA ARG A 157 -11.62 7.26 -11.76
C ARG A 157 -10.79 7.27 -10.49
N VAL A 158 -9.71 8.06 -10.41
CA VAL A 158 -8.81 8.05 -9.25
C VAL A 158 -9.21 9.09 -8.22
N ALA A 159 -9.45 10.33 -8.67
CA ALA A 159 -9.75 11.46 -7.81
C ALA A 159 -11.11 11.28 -7.13
N ILE A 160 -11.11 11.43 -5.81
CA ILE A 160 -12.34 11.44 -5.02
C ILE A 160 -12.88 12.87 -4.99
N PRO A 161 -14.18 13.09 -5.21
CA PRO A 161 -14.79 14.42 -5.05
C PRO A 161 -14.46 15.01 -3.67
N SER A 162 -14.11 16.30 -3.62
CA SER A 162 -13.68 16.95 -2.37
C SER A 162 -14.77 16.93 -1.29
N GLU A 163 -16.04 17.03 -1.69
CA GLU A 163 -17.20 16.92 -0.80
C GLU A 163 -17.31 15.53 -0.18
N GLU A 164 -17.18 14.47 -0.98
CA GLU A 164 -17.15 13.07 -0.51
C GLU A 164 -16.06 12.88 0.55
N GLN A 165 -14.85 13.32 0.23
CA GLN A 165 -13.70 13.15 1.09
C GLN A 165 -13.87 13.92 2.41
N ALA A 166 -14.44 15.12 2.36
CA ALA A 166 -14.74 15.92 3.54
C ALA A 166 -15.79 15.26 4.44
N LEU A 167 -16.88 14.74 3.85
CA LEU A 167 -17.94 14.04 4.59
C LEU A 167 -17.43 12.75 5.24
N ALA A 168 -16.71 11.91 4.50
CA ALA A 168 -16.14 10.68 5.05
C ALA A 168 -15.13 10.97 6.16
N ARG A 169 -14.27 11.99 5.98
CA ARG A 169 -13.32 12.42 7.02
C ARG A 169 -14.05 12.93 8.26
N ARG A 170 -15.13 13.69 8.08
CA ARG A 170 -15.95 14.18 9.18
C ARG A 170 -16.58 13.04 9.96
N ALA A 171 -17.20 12.08 9.26
CA ALA A 171 -17.78 10.90 9.89
C ALA A 171 -16.76 10.11 10.72
N ALA A 172 -15.54 9.92 10.19
CA ALA A 172 -14.45 9.28 10.94
C ALA A 172 -14.05 10.06 12.21
N LEU A 173 -14.01 11.39 12.14
CA LEU A 173 -13.67 12.25 13.28
C LEU A 173 -14.76 12.24 14.35
N ASP A 174 -16.03 12.27 13.94
CA ASP A 174 -17.16 12.23 14.86
C ASP A 174 -17.20 10.89 15.62
N ILE A 175 -16.96 9.77 14.92
CA ILE A 175 -16.84 8.45 15.55
C ILE A 175 -15.66 8.39 16.51
N CYS A 176 -14.50 8.93 16.12
CA CYS A 176 -13.32 9.02 16.98
C CYS A 176 -13.62 9.78 18.29
N ALA A 177 -14.36 10.89 18.20
CA ALA A 177 -14.73 11.68 19.37
C ALA A 177 -15.66 10.90 20.33
N GLU A 178 -16.72 10.27 19.81
CA GLU A 178 -17.67 9.50 20.62
C GLU A 178 -17.02 8.28 21.30
N LEU A 179 -16.16 7.57 20.57
CA LEU A 179 -15.35 6.48 21.10
C LEU A 179 -14.45 6.90 22.23
N ARG A 180 -13.79 8.05 22.07
CA ARG A 180 -12.91 8.60 23.10
C ARG A 180 -13.68 8.83 24.39
N VAL A 181 -14.85 9.46 24.31
CA VAL A 181 -15.73 9.72 25.46
C VAL A 181 -16.17 8.40 26.11
N PHE A 182 -16.61 7.43 25.30
CA PHE A 182 -17.07 6.13 25.80
C PHE A 182 -15.96 5.37 26.53
N LEU A 183 -14.77 5.27 25.94
CA LEU A 183 -13.66 4.51 26.52
C LEU A 183 -13.15 5.14 27.81
N HIS A 184 -13.07 6.47 27.89
CA HIS A 184 -12.73 7.16 29.14
C HIS A 184 -13.79 6.94 30.23
N ALA A 185 -15.08 6.90 29.87
CA ALA A 185 -16.16 6.69 30.85
C ALA A 185 -16.25 5.24 31.34
N LYS A 186 -16.01 4.25 30.46
CA LYS A 186 -16.14 2.83 30.79
C LYS A 186 -14.89 2.21 31.39
N LEU A 187 -13.71 2.67 30.97
CA LEU A 187 -12.42 2.13 31.38
C LEU A 187 -11.46 3.28 31.75
N PRO A 188 -11.74 4.01 32.84
CA PRO A 188 -10.90 5.12 33.26
C PRO A 188 -9.46 4.69 33.60
N ASP A 189 -9.28 3.44 34.03
CA ASP A 189 -7.98 2.87 34.38
C ASP A 189 -7.19 2.36 33.16
N MET A 190 -7.80 2.32 31.97
CA MET A 190 -7.11 1.85 30.76
C MET A 190 -6.14 2.93 30.26
N PRO A 191 -4.83 2.66 30.22
CA PRO A 191 -3.83 3.69 29.95
C PRO A 191 -3.71 3.92 28.43
N LEU A 192 -4.59 4.77 27.90
CA LEU A 192 -4.60 5.19 26.49
C LEU A 192 -4.24 6.67 26.36
N ARG A 193 -3.64 7.05 25.23
CA ARG A 193 -3.55 8.45 24.79
C ARG A 193 -4.75 8.80 23.91
N GLU A 194 -4.83 10.05 23.49
CA GLU A 194 -5.84 10.48 22.52
C GLU A 194 -5.73 9.68 21.21
N MET A 195 -6.86 9.11 20.81
CA MET A 195 -7.03 8.48 19.50
C MET A 195 -7.01 9.54 18.41
N TYR A 196 -6.44 9.18 17.26
CA TYR A 196 -6.33 10.06 16.10
C TYR A 196 -6.52 9.27 14.80
N LEU A 197 -6.95 9.97 13.76
CA LEU A 197 -7.11 9.38 12.44
C LEU A 197 -5.76 9.23 11.74
N SER A 198 -5.58 8.10 11.10
CA SER A 198 -4.57 7.81 10.10
C SER A 198 -5.25 7.16 8.90
N GLY A 199 -4.48 6.68 7.93
CA GLY A 199 -5.07 6.09 6.73
C GLY A 199 -5.03 7.02 5.52
N SER A 200 -5.28 6.42 4.35
CA SER A 200 -5.11 7.15 3.08
C SER A 200 -6.15 8.26 2.92
N LEU A 201 -7.31 8.16 3.58
CA LEU A 201 -8.32 9.22 3.63
C LEU A 201 -7.79 10.50 4.29
N TYR A 202 -7.13 10.34 5.43
CA TYR A 202 -6.54 11.44 6.18
C TYR A 202 -5.37 12.05 5.39
N ASP A 203 -4.60 11.18 4.72
CA ASP A 203 -3.42 11.56 3.98
C ASP A 203 -3.66 12.18 2.59
N ASP A 204 -4.92 12.30 2.15
CA ASP A 204 -5.29 12.62 0.78
C ASP A 204 -4.60 11.74 -0.28
N LEU A 205 -4.48 10.45 0.05
CA LEU A 205 -3.94 9.41 -0.84
C LEU A 205 -4.98 8.35 -1.17
N GLN A 206 -6.22 8.46 -0.67
CA GLN A 206 -7.29 7.53 -1.03
C GLN A 206 -7.75 7.77 -2.46
N VAL A 207 -8.29 6.71 -3.07
CA VAL A 207 -8.60 6.67 -4.50
C VAL A 207 -9.92 5.96 -4.74
N VAL A 208 -10.56 6.30 -5.85
CA VAL A 208 -11.85 5.77 -6.32
C VAL A 208 -13.05 6.22 -5.45
N THR A 209 -13.01 5.93 -4.16
CA THR A 209 -14.04 6.33 -3.19
C THR A 209 -13.47 6.42 -1.79
N ALA A 210 -14.06 7.28 -0.94
CA ALA A 210 -13.72 7.45 0.46
C ALA A 210 -14.37 6.36 1.33
N ASP A 211 -13.86 5.14 1.19
CA ASP A 211 -14.44 3.92 1.77
C ASP A 211 -13.69 3.38 2.99
N HIS A 212 -12.54 3.95 3.34
CA HIS A 212 -11.67 3.38 4.37
C HIS A 212 -10.89 4.43 5.18
N ALA A 213 -10.92 4.31 6.51
CA ALA A 213 -10.16 5.11 7.45
C ALA A 213 -9.53 4.23 8.53
N GLN A 214 -8.46 4.74 9.15
CA GLN A 214 -7.80 4.05 10.26
C GLN A 214 -7.86 4.94 11.50
N LEU A 215 -8.31 4.38 12.61
CA LEU A 215 -8.30 5.02 13.92
C LEU A 215 -7.17 4.41 14.74
N MET A 216 -6.14 5.21 15.00
CA MET A 216 -5.02 4.80 15.84
C MET A 216 -5.44 4.90 17.30
N VAL A 217 -5.17 3.84 18.07
CA VAL A 217 -5.48 3.77 19.50
C VAL A 217 -4.16 3.64 20.27
N PRO A 218 -3.52 4.76 20.65
CA PRO A 218 -2.18 4.71 21.24
C PRO A 218 -2.27 4.26 22.70
N MET A 219 -1.66 3.13 22.99
CA MET A 219 -1.57 2.54 24.32
C MET A 219 -0.30 3.00 25.02
N ILE A 220 -0.38 3.23 26.34
CA ILE A 220 0.75 3.60 27.17
C ILE A 220 1.26 2.36 27.89
N LEU A 221 2.52 2.01 27.65
CA LEU A 221 3.22 0.99 28.42
C LEU A 221 4.02 1.65 29.54
N GLU A 222 3.99 1.03 30.72
CA GLU A 222 4.77 1.48 31.86
C GLU A 222 6.26 1.29 31.60
N LYS A 223 7.05 2.31 31.93
CA LYS A 223 8.51 2.24 31.80
C LYS A 223 9.07 1.10 32.64
N ASN A 224 10.10 0.44 32.14
CA ASN A 224 10.80 -0.67 32.79
C ASN A 224 9.97 -1.95 33.00
N LEU A 225 8.69 -1.99 32.63
CA LEU A 225 7.89 -3.21 32.70
C LEU A 225 7.84 -3.98 31.38
N TRP A 226 8.18 -3.32 30.27
CA TRP A 226 8.05 -3.85 28.91
C TRP A 226 9.28 -3.55 28.07
N SER A 227 9.74 -4.50 27.26
CA SER A 227 10.83 -4.31 26.32
C SER A 227 10.46 -4.83 24.92
N PRO A 228 10.82 -4.12 23.84
CA PRO A 228 10.64 -4.61 22.48
C PRO A 228 11.79 -5.56 22.11
N ILE A 229 11.49 -6.65 21.42
CA ILE A 229 12.48 -7.60 20.87
C ILE A 229 12.22 -7.73 19.36
N PRO A 230 13.20 -7.39 18.51
CA PRO A 230 13.06 -7.54 17.06
C PRO A 230 12.76 -8.98 16.68
N GLY A 231 11.83 -9.19 15.75
CA GLY A 231 11.40 -10.53 15.32
C GLY A 231 12.52 -11.34 14.67
N GLU A 232 13.48 -10.68 14.02
CA GLU A 232 14.70 -11.30 13.49
C GLU A 232 15.63 -11.89 14.57
N ASP A 233 15.60 -11.34 15.79
CA ASP A 233 16.42 -11.79 16.91
C ASP A 233 15.75 -12.92 17.71
N THR A 234 14.55 -13.34 17.28
CA THR A 234 13.80 -14.45 17.87
C THR A 234 13.90 -15.70 17.00
N ILE A 235 13.45 -16.84 17.53
CA ILE A 235 13.35 -18.09 16.75
C ILE A 235 12.42 -18.00 15.54
N MET A 236 11.52 -17.02 15.49
CA MET A 236 10.64 -16.80 14.34
C MET A 236 11.41 -16.22 13.14
N ASN A 237 12.50 -15.48 13.38
CA ASN A 237 13.32 -14.83 12.36
C ASN A 237 12.48 -14.01 11.34
N LEU A 238 11.61 -13.14 11.85
CA LEU A 238 10.67 -12.34 11.05
C LEU A 238 10.95 -10.82 11.18
N PRO A 239 11.78 -10.25 10.28
CA PRO A 239 12.02 -8.81 10.25
C PRO A 239 10.74 -8.00 10.04
N GLY A 240 10.64 -6.86 10.73
CA GLY A 240 9.47 -5.97 10.66
C GLY A 240 8.31 -6.39 11.57
N PHE A 241 8.49 -7.48 12.32
CA PHE A 241 7.64 -7.87 13.43
C PHE A 241 8.44 -7.85 14.72
N TRP A 242 7.75 -7.75 15.85
CA TRP A 242 8.35 -7.55 17.16
C TRP A 242 7.59 -8.34 18.22
N LEU A 243 8.30 -8.83 19.22
CA LEU A 243 7.72 -9.25 20.49
C LEU A 243 7.81 -8.11 21.49
N VAL A 244 6.87 -8.04 22.42
CA VAL A 244 6.92 -7.10 23.54
C VAL A 244 6.96 -7.92 24.83
N ARG A 245 8.13 -8.04 25.44
CA ARG A 245 8.38 -8.90 26.61
C ARG A 245 8.06 -8.17 27.91
N ARG A 246 7.45 -8.87 28.85
CA ARG A 246 7.26 -8.40 30.22
C ARG A 246 8.55 -8.57 31.03
N GLU A 247 9.06 -7.49 31.59
CA GLU A 247 10.32 -7.44 32.35
C GLU A 247 10.10 -7.41 33.86
N ASN A 248 11.13 -7.69 34.66
CA ASN A 248 11.12 -7.44 36.10
C ASN A 248 9.95 -8.08 36.88
N LEU A 249 9.47 -9.26 36.44
CA LEU A 249 8.37 -9.98 37.09
C LEU A 249 8.66 -10.36 38.56
N GLU A 250 9.93 -10.48 38.91
CA GLU A 250 10.39 -10.76 40.28
C GLU A 250 10.11 -9.60 41.24
N TYR A 251 10.20 -8.36 40.75
CA TYR A 251 9.98 -7.14 41.54
C TYR A 251 8.57 -6.58 41.37
N PHE A 252 8.02 -6.67 40.16
CA PHE A 252 6.70 -6.19 39.79
C PHE A 252 5.87 -7.38 39.31
N PRO A 253 5.14 -8.08 40.20
CA PRO A 253 4.39 -9.27 39.86
C PRO A 253 3.22 -8.94 38.91
N ARG A 254 2.60 -9.98 38.37
CA ARG A 254 1.39 -9.83 37.53
C ARG A 254 0.29 -9.09 38.28
N GLY A 255 -0.33 -8.13 37.61
CA GLY A 255 -1.29 -7.18 38.18
C GLY A 255 -0.67 -5.80 38.47
N SER A 256 0.66 -5.66 38.36
CA SER A 256 1.33 -4.37 38.49
C SER A 256 1.15 -3.48 37.26
N SER A 257 0.90 -4.06 36.09
CA SER A 257 0.54 -3.35 34.86
C SER A 257 -0.91 -3.63 34.48
N TYR A 258 -1.60 -2.61 33.94
CA TYR A 258 -2.93 -2.82 33.36
C TYR A 258 -2.92 -3.90 32.28
N TRP A 259 -1.84 -3.95 31.49
CA TRP A 259 -1.68 -4.83 30.33
C TRP A 259 -1.29 -6.27 30.68
N ASP A 260 -1.05 -6.56 31.97
CA ASP A 260 -0.78 -7.93 32.43
C ASP A 260 -1.92 -8.91 32.07
N ARG A 261 -3.15 -8.39 31.89
CA ARG A 261 -4.33 -9.16 31.45
C ARG A 261 -4.26 -9.66 30.00
N CYS A 262 -3.42 -9.03 29.17
CA CYS A 262 -3.24 -9.36 27.76
C CYS A 262 -1.92 -10.12 27.51
N MET A 263 -1.29 -10.65 28.56
CA MET A 263 -0.04 -11.38 28.43
C MET A 263 -0.27 -12.85 28.11
N VAL A 264 0.51 -13.36 27.16
CA VAL A 264 0.56 -14.78 26.79
C VAL A 264 2.03 -15.21 26.72
N GLY A 265 2.42 -16.18 27.54
CA GLY A 265 3.79 -16.71 27.55
C GLY A 265 4.88 -15.70 27.95
N GLY A 266 4.54 -14.66 28.73
CA GLY A 266 5.49 -13.61 29.13
C GLY A 266 5.63 -12.45 28.14
N TYR A 267 4.84 -12.46 27.06
CA TYR A 267 4.80 -11.40 26.06
C TYR A 267 3.41 -10.75 26.02
N LEU A 268 3.36 -9.47 25.68
CA LEU A 268 2.11 -8.76 25.43
C LEU A 268 1.54 -9.20 24.08
N SER A 269 0.39 -9.88 24.10
CA SER A 269 -0.23 -10.40 22.89
C SER A 269 -1.10 -9.35 22.19
N PRO A 270 -0.81 -8.96 20.93
CA PRO A 270 -1.70 -8.11 20.16
C PRO A 270 -3.04 -8.79 19.90
N LYS A 271 -3.10 -10.12 19.80
CA LYS A 271 -4.36 -10.86 19.67
C LYS A 271 -5.25 -10.68 20.91
N SER A 272 -4.70 -10.90 22.11
CA SER A 272 -5.46 -10.68 23.35
C SER A 272 -5.92 -9.23 23.52
N ILE A 273 -5.13 -8.27 23.05
CA ILE A 273 -5.54 -6.86 23.01
C ILE A 273 -6.72 -6.64 22.06
N LEU A 274 -6.65 -7.17 20.84
CA LEU A 274 -7.73 -7.08 19.87
C LEU A 274 -9.01 -7.70 20.42
N GLU A 275 -8.95 -8.86 21.10
CA GLU A 275 -10.10 -9.49 21.74
C GLU A 275 -10.71 -8.62 22.86
N VAL A 276 -9.89 -7.91 23.65
CA VAL A 276 -10.37 -6.96 24.65
C VAL A 276 -11.09 -5.80 23.97
N PHE A 277 -10.47 -5.20 22.95
CA PHE A 277 -11.12 -4.10 22.23
C PHE A 277 -12.38 -4.56 21.48
N GLU A 278 -12.41 -5.77 20.94
CA GLU A 278 -13.58 -6.32 20.23
C GLU A 278 -14.76 -6.48 21.18
N LYS A 279 -14.53 -7.03 22.38
CA LYS A 279 -15.57 -7.11 23.42
C LYS A 279 -16.10 -5.73 23.83
N LEU A 280 -15.25 -4.71 23.83
CA LEU A 280 -15.66 -3.34 24.15
C LEU A 280 -16.46 -2.72 23.00
N VAL A 281 -15.89 -2.72 21.80
CA VAL A 281 -16.47 -2.08 20.62
C VAL A 281 -17.72 -2.83 20.18
N ALA A 282 -17.66 -4.14 19.93
CA ALA A 282 -18.81 -4.89 19.45
C ALA A 282 -19.83 -5.17 20.56
N GLY A 283 -19.38 -5.41 21.80
CA GLY A 283 -20.24 -5.90 22.88
C GLY A 283 -20.77 -4.85 23.85
N SER A 284 -20.04 -3.74 24.05
CA SER A 284 -20.36 -2.77 25.13
C SER A 284 -20.92 -1.43 24.64
N ILE A 285 -20.69 -1.10 23.37
CA ILE A 285 -21.11 0.17 22.78
C ILE A 285 -22.49 0.04 22.14
N ASN A 286 -23.38 0.97 22.46
CA ASN A 286 -24.68 1.10 21.80
C ASN A 286 -24.52 1.88 20.48
N TRP A 287 -24.04 1.21 19.43
CA TRP A 287 -23.84 1.82 18.11
C TRP A 287 -25.09 2.46 17.51
N PRO A 288 -26.29 1.89 17.63
CA PRO A 288 -27.51 2.55 17.18
C PRO A 288 -27.78 3.90 17.85
N ALA A 289 -27.46 4.05 19.14
CA ALA A 289 -27.63 5.31 19.85
C ALA A 289 -26.64 6.37 19.35
N ILE A 290 -25.36 6.02 19.20
CA ILE A 290 -24.33 6.91 18.63
C ILE A 290 -24.71 7.29 17.18
N GLY A 291 -25.12 6.31 16.38
CA GLY A 291 -25.57 6.53 15.02
C GLY A 291 -26.76 7.49 14.94
N SER A 292 -27.73 7.38 15.85
CA SER A 292 -28.88 8.29 15.89
C SER A 292 -28.51 9.73 16.25
N VAL A 293 -27.49 9.93 17.09
CA VAL A 293 -26.98 11.27 17.46
C VAL A 293 -26.20 11.90 16.31
N LEU A 294 -25.42 11.09 15.59
CA LEU A 294 -24.57 11.56 14.49
C LEU A 294 -25.25 11.53 13.11
N ASP A 295 -26.48 11.04 13.02
CA ASP A 295 -27.20 10.78 11.77
C ASP A 295 -26.47 9.78 10.84
N TYR A 296 -25.85 8.76 11.44
CA TYR A 296 -25.15 7.68 10.75
C TYR A 296 -25.76 6.32 11.10
N ILE A 297 -25.58 5.35 10.20
CA ILE A 297 -25.84 3.95 10.54
C ILE A 297 -24.51 3.25 10.73
N ILE A 298 -24.20 2.97 12.00
CA ILE A 298 -22.92 2.42 12.44
C ILE A 298 -23.14 0.97 12.86
N ARG A 299 -22.33 0.06 12.33
CA ARG A 299 -22.38 -1.36 12.65
C ARG A 299 -20.97 -1.93 12.79
N PRO A 300 -20.69 -2.70 13.86
CA PRO A 300 -19.45 -3.47 13.91
C PRO A 300 -19.49 -4.59 12.88
N VAL A 301 -18.39 -4.76 12.15
CA VAL A 301 -18.23 -5.85 11.19
C VAL A 301 -17.79 -7.10 11.96
N VAL A 302 -18.59 -8.16 11.89
CA VAL A 302 -18.33 -9.43 12.60
C VAL A 302 -18.57 -10.61 11.65
N PRO A 303 -17.65 -11.59 11.58
CA PRO A 303 -16.30 -11.58 12.15
C PRO A 303 -15.37 -10.65 11.33
N SER A 304 -14.36 -10.08 11.97
CA SER A 304 -13.33 -9.30 11.27
C SER A 304 -11.95 -9.62 11.83
N GLU A 305 -10.96 -9.78 10.94
CA GLU A 305 -9.55 -10.00 11.33
C GLU A 305 -8.96 -8.81 12.08
N THR A 306 -9.50 -7.62 11.80
CA THR A 306 -9.21 -6.35 12.46
C THR A 306 -10.49 -5.78 13.04
N LEU A 307 -10.40 -5.04 14.14
CA LEU A 307 -11.58 -4.42 14.71
C LEU A 307 -12.08 -3.30 13.76
N THR A 308 -13.21 -3.52 13.08
CA THR A 308 -13.68 -2.66 11.98
C THR A 308 -15.14 -2.27 12.18
N LEU A 309 -15.47 -1.00 11.93
CA LEU A 309 -16.84 -0.48 11.89
C LEU A 309 -17.24 -0.12 10.47
N GLU A 310 -18.41 -0.57 10.04
CA GLU A 310 -19.10 -0.07 8.86
C GLU A 310 -19.94 1.15 9.25
N VAL A 311 -19.73 2.26 8.54
CA VAL A 311 -20.38 3.55 8.77
C VAL A 311 -21.06 3.97 7.49
N ARG A 312 -22.38 3.90 7.46
CA ARG A 312 -23.16 4.49 6.37
C ARG A 312 -23.43 5.95 6.71
N TYR A 313 -22.65 6.83 6.09
CA TYR A 313 -22.70 8.28 6.30
C TYR A 313 -23.54 9.02 5.24
N GLU A 314 -23.91 8.34 4.16
CA GLU A 314 -24.87 8.78 3.15
C GLU A 314 -25.65 7.54 2.64
N THR A 315 -26.79 7.70 1.97
CA THR A 315 -27.67 6.60 1.54
C THR A 315 -26.93 5.46 0.82
N ASP A 316 -26.01 5.81 -0.07
CA ASP A 316 -25.28 4.87 -0.92
C ASP A 316 -23.78 4.79 -0.59
N ARG A 317 -23.32 5.46 0.47
CA ARG A 317 -21.89 5.53 0.79
C ARG A 317 -21.58 4.92 2.14
N ARG A 318 -20.53 4.11 2.14
CA ARG A 318 -20.08 3.35 3.30
C ARG A 318 -18.61 3.65 3.54
N LEU A 319 -18.26 3.85 4.79
CA LEU A 319 -16.90 4.03 5.28
C LEU A 319 -16.59 2.90 6.26
N TYR A 320 -15.50 2.20 6.03
CA TYR A 320 -14.97 1.20 6.94
C TYR A 320 -13.87 1.84 7.79
N VAL A 321 -14.07 1.86 9.11
CA VAL A 321 -13.12 2.44 10.08
C VAL A 321 -12.44 1.30 10.83
N ASP A 322 -11.16 1.09 10.55
CA ASP A 322 -10.33 0.10 11.25
C ASP A 322 -9.70 0.70 12.49
N PHE A 323 -9.69 -0.06 13.58
CA PHE A 323 -9.11 0.34 14.84
C PHE A 323 -7.79 -0.38 15.01
N LEU A 324 -6.73 0.40 15.19
CA LEU A 324 -5.38 -0.11 15.26
C LEU A 324 -4.76 0.28 16.61
N PRO A 325 -4.79 -0.63 17.59
CA PRO A 325 -3.98 -0.49 18.80
C PRO A 325 -2.51 -0.27 18.42
N LEU A 326 -1.92 0.76 19.01
CA LEU A 326 -0.59 1.27 18.68
C LEU A 326 0.26 1.38 19.94
N LEU A 327 1.48 0.84 19.88
CA LEU A 327 2.55 1.09 20.84
C LEU A 327 3.60 1.98 20.19
N VAL A 328 4.04 2.98 20.93
CA VAL A 328 5.21 3.79 20.54
C VAL A 328 6.28 3.53 21.59
N MET A 329 7.32 2.82 21.18
CA MET A 329 8.45 2.46 22.05
C MET A 329 9.37 3.67 22.27
N GLU A 330 10.23 3.62 23.29
CA GLU A 330 11.09 4.77 23.66
C GLU A 330 12.11 5.13 22.58
N ASP A 331 12.51 4.17 21.75
CA ASP A 331 13.41 4.34 20.60
C ASP A 331 12.70 4.89 19.35
N GLY A 332 11.41 5.19 19.44
CA GLY A 332 10.58 5.69 18.34
C GLY A 332 9.97 4.60 17.46
N VAL A 333 10.21 3.31 17.75
CA VAL A 333 9.58 2.22 17.00
C VAL A 333 8.08 2.21 17.26
N SER A 334 7.30 2.28 16.17
CA SER A 334 5.84 2.22 16.20
C SER A 334 5.36 0.80 15.88
N LEU A 335 4.64 0.17 16.80
CA LEU A 335 4.13 -1.19 16.69
C LEU A 335 2.61 -1.20 16.68
N ILE A 336 1.99 -1.84 15.69
CA ILE A 336 0.53 -1.96 15.57
C ILE A 336 0.07 -3.39 15.80
N ALA A 337 -1.08 -3.54 16.45
CA ALA A 337 -1.75 -4.82 16.61
C ALA A 337 -2.46 -5.21 15.31
N LYS A 338 -1.66 -5.61 14.31
CA LYS A 338 -2.14 -6.15 13.04
C LYS A 338 -1.50 -7.53 12.81
N PRO A 339 -2.28 -8.63 12.87
CA PRO A 339 -1.76 -9.98 12.74
C PRO A 339 -0.94 -10.21 11.46
N HIS A 340 -0.05 -11.19 11.51
CA HIS A 340 0.65 -11.68 10.32
C HIS A 340 -0.29 -12.59 9.50
N ARG A 341 -0.56 -12.26 8.24
CA ARG A 341 -1.61 -12.93 7.43
C ARG A 341 -1.50 -14.45 7.40
N LEU A 342 -0.28 -14.97 7.18
CA LEU A 342 -0.03 -16.41 7.05
C LEU A 342 0.30 -17.12 8.37
N ALA A 343 0.51 -16.37 9.45
CA ALA A 343 1.07 -16.91 10.69
C ALA A 343 0.29 -16.46 11.94
N ALA A 344 -0.86 -15.82 11.76
CA ALA A 344 -1.67 -15.25 12.84
C ALA A 344 -1.97 -16.27 13.94
N GLU A 345 -2.30 -17.51 13.57
CA GLU A 345 -2.59 -18.59 14.53
C GLU A 345 -1.33 -19.15 15.22
N ARG A 346 -0.18 -19.11 14.55
CA ARG A 346 1.08 -19.66 15.07
C ARG A 346 1.85 -18.66 15.92
N HIS A 347 1.67 -17.37 15.64
CA HIS A 347 2.48 -16.29 16.18
C HIS A 347 1.60 -15.16 16.70
N GLU A 348 0.72 -15.50 17.64
CA GLU A 348 -0.27 -14.60 18.24
C GLU A 348 0.34 -13.40 18.99
N ASN A 349 1.63 -13.48 19.32
CA ASN A 349 2.37 -12.48 20.10
C ASN A 349 3.10 -11.45 19.22
N LEU A 350 3.07 -11.60 17.89
CA LEU A 350 3.82 -10.72 16.99
C LEU A 350 3.10 -9.41 16.72
N TRP A 351 3.73 -8.33 17.15
CA TRP A 351 3.38 -6.98 16.78
C TRP A 351 4.01 -6.62 15.44
N ARG A 352 3.31 -5.83 14.64
CA ARG A 352 3.82 -5.36 13.34
C ARG A 352 4.43 -3.99 13.47
N GLN A 353 5.65 -3.79 12.97
CA GLN A 353 6.23 -2.46 12.85
C GLN A 353 5.52 -1.65 11.77
N SER A 354 5.10 -0.43 12.11
CA SER A 354 4.46 0.50 11.19
C SER A 354 5.46 1.54 10.68
N PHE A 355 5.65 1.62 9.37
CA PHE A 355 6.47 2.63 8.69
C PHE A 355 5.63 3.73 8.03
N ARG A 356 4.30 3.61 8.07
CA ARG A 356 3.36 4.43 7.29
C ARG A 356 3.61 5.93 7.41
N VAL A 357 3.82 6.43 8.62
CA VAL A 357 4.01 7.86 8.87
C VAL A 357 5.31 8.34 8.23
N ALA A 358 6.39 7.56 8.34
CA ALA A 358 7.68 7.88 7.71
C ALA A 358 7.59 7.78 6.17
N GLU A 359 6.93 6.75 5.64
CA GLU A 359 6.71 6.56 4.20
C GLU A 359 5.97 7.73 3.57
N THR A 360 4.83 8.10 4.16
CA THR A 360 4.00 9.21 3.65
C THR A 360 4.68 10.56 3.83
N ALA A 361 5.41 10.78 4.93
CA ALA A 361 6.19 12.00 5.14
C ALA A 361 7.32 12.13 4.10
N LYS A 362 8.10 11.06 3.85
CA LYS A 362 9.17 11.06 2.83
C LYS A 362 8.60 11.30 1.44
N LEU A 363 7.50 10.64 1.09
CA LEU A 363 6.84 10.82 -0.22
C LEU A 363 6.40 12.27 -0.44
N ARG A 364 5.74 12.88 0.55
CA ARG A 364 5.31 14.29 0.47
C ARG A 364 6.47 15.27 0.45
N ALA A 365 7.51 15.02 1.25
CA ALA A 365 8.69 15.88 1.28
C ALA A 365 9.36 15.93 -0.09
N LEU A 366 9.51 14.79 -0.75
CA LEU A 366 10.08 14.72 -2.10
C LEU A 366 9.23 15.49 -3.13
N ASP A 367 7.91 15.27 -3.15
CA ASP A 367 7.03 16.01 -4.07
C ASP A 367 6.96 17.51 -3.76
N GLN A 368 7.12 17.91 -2.49
CA GLN A 368 7.15 19.32 -2.12
C GLN A 368 8.46 20.01 -2.55
N GLU A 369 9.57 19.26 -2.57
CA GLU A 369 10.89 19.76 -2.95
C GLU A 369 10.97 20.09 -4.45
N ASP A 370 10.41 19.23 -5.31
CA ASP A 370 10.54 19.33 -6.77
C ASP A 370 9.20 19.53 -7.51
N ALA A 371 8.09 19.75 -6.78
CA ALA A 371 6.73 19.77 -7.34
C ALA A 371 6.38 18.50 -8.15
N GLY A 372 6.92 17.37 -7.69
CA GLY A 372 6.88 16.09 -8.38
C GLY A 372 5.51 15.42 -8.44
N CYS A 373 5.43 14.35 -9.24
CA CYS A 373 4.23 13.56 -9.46
C CYS A 373 4.21 12.22 -8.71
N ARG A 374 5.02 12.03 -7.65
CA ARG A 374 5.10 10.71 -6.95
C ARG A 374 3.77 10.33 -6.30
N CYS A 375 3.11 11.28 -5.64
CA CYS A 375 1.78 11.08 -5.04
C CYS A 375 0.72 10.82 -6.13
N ALA A 376 0.80 11.50 -7.27
CA ALA A 376 -0.10 11.26 -8.40
C ALA A 376 0.09 9.84 -8.96
N CYS A 377 1.35 9.44 -9.21
CA CYS A 377 1.72 8.09 -9.64
C CYS A 377 1.24 7.02 -8.63
N LEU A 378 1.42 7.26 -7.32
CA LEU A 378 0.93 6.39 -6.26
C LEU A 378 -0.60 6.26 -6.30
N LYS A 379 -1.33 7.37 -6.45
CA LYS A 379 -2.79 7.35 -6.54
C LYS A 379 -3.25 6.57 -7.79
N VAL A 380 -2.60 6.77 -8.94
CA VAL A 380 -2.91 6.00 -10.17
C VAL A 380 -2.71 4.50 -9.95
N ILE A 381 -1.53 4.05 -9.52
CA ILE A 381 -1.28 2.61 -9.36
C ILE A 381 -2.17 1.99 -8.27
N LYS A 382 -2.50 2.74 -7.21
CA LYS A 382 -3.46 2.28 -6.20
C LYS A 382 -4.85 2.06 -6.78
N ALA A 383 -5.32 2.98 -7.63
CA ALA A 383 -6.62 2.83 -8.27
C ALA A 383 -6.63 1.65 -9.24
N VAL A 384 -5.55 1.46 -10.01
CA VAL A 384 -5.35 0.26 -10.83
C VAL A 384 -5.44 -1.00 -9.97
N CYS A 385 -4.70 -1.10 -8.86
CA CYS A 385 -4.78 -2.27 -7.98
C CYS A 385 -6.17 -2.46 -7.37
N LYS A 386 -6.89 -1.39 -7.06
CA LYS A 386 -8.24 -1.44 -6.48
C LYS A 386 -9.31 -1.89 -7.48
N LEU A 387 -9.18 -1.49 -8.74
CA LEU A 387 -10.12 -1.82 -9.82
C LEU A 387 -9.79 -3.16 -10.52
N ASN A 388 -8.64 -3.77 -10.21
CA ASN A 388 -8.21 -5.03 -10.80
C ASN A 388 -8.13 -6.12 -9.73
N PRO A 389 -9.07 -7.09 -9.68
CA PRO A 389 -9.08 -8.14 -8.66
C PRO A 389 -7.76 -8.95 -8.57
N ALA A 390 -7.11 -9.20 -9.70
CA ALA A 390 -5.82 -9.89 -9.76
C ALA A 390 -4.69 -9.12 -9.04
N LEU A 391 -4.79 -7.78 -8.96
CA LEU A 391 -3.80 -6.90 -8.33
C LEU A 391 -4.20 -6.44 -6.92
N ALA A 392 -5.38 -6.82 -6.43
CA ALA A 392 -5.94 -6.35 -5.16
C ALA A 392 -5.11 -6.77 -3.93
N ARG A 393 -4.19 -7.73 -4.08
CA ARG A 393 -3.26 -8.16 -3.03
C ARG A 393 -2.11 -7.19 -2.78
N LEU A 394 -1.82 -6.29 -3.73
CA LEU A 394 -0.81 -5.25 -3.53
C LEU A 394 -1.34 -4.16 -2.62
N ASN A 395 -0.66 -3.96 -1.49
CA ASN A 395 -1.07 -2.98 -0.49
C ASN A 395 -0.37 -1.62 -0.67
N VAL A 396 -0.90 -0.60 0.01
CA VAL A 396 -0.38 0.78 -0.10
C VAL A 396 1.07 0.94 0.32
N SER A 397 1.56 0.19 1.32
CA SER A 397 2.95 0.28 1.79
C SER A 397 3.90 -0.31 0.75
N GLN A 398 3.55 -1.43 0.10
CA GLN A 398 4.32 -2.00 -1.01
C GLN A 398 4.42 -1.01 -2.18
N LEU A 399 3.29 -0.43 -2.61
CA LEU A 399 3.26 0.54 -3.71
C LEU A 399 4.05 1.81 -3.37
N THR A 400 3.96 2.29 -2.13
CA THR A 400 4.69 3.48 -1.68
C THR A 400 6.20 3.22 -1.66
N ASN A 401 6.65 2.08 -1.13
CA ASN A 401 8.08 1.74 -1.13
C ASN A 401 8.63 1.52 -2.53
N ALA A 402 7.88 0.91 -3.44
CA ALA A 402 8.30 0.78 -4.84
C ALA A 402 8.54 2.15 -5.50
N ILE A 403 7.67 3.14 -5.24
CA ILE A 403 7.86 4.52 -5.72
C ILE A 403 9.04 5.21 -5.05
N LEU A 404 9.20 5.05 -3.73
CA LEU A 404 10.31 5.65 -3.00
C LEU A 404 11.67 5.09 -3.44
N LEU A 405 11.77 3.77 -3.67
CA LEU A 405 12.98 3.13 -4.21
C LEU A 405 13.26 3.57 -5.65
N LEU A 406 12.21 3.70 -6.48
CA LEU A 406 12.35 4.25 -7.83
C LEU A 406 12.84 5.71 -7.78
N SER A 407 12.40 6.49 -6.79
CA SER A 407 12.82 7.88 -6.60
C SER A 407 14.30 8.02 -6.20
N GLU A 408 14.93 6.97 -5.66
CA GLU A 408 16.38 6.98 -5.39
C GLU A 408 17.20 6.78 -6.68
N GLN A 409 16.60 6.22 -7.74
CA GLN A 409 17.26 5.92 -9.01
C GLN A 409 16.94 6.98 -10.08
N GLU A 410 15.76 7.56 -10.03
CA GLU A 410 15.23 8.47 -11.05
C GLU A 410 15.01 9.88 -10.47
N GLY A 411 15.61 10.89 -11.12
CA GLY A 411 15.55 12.28 -10.64
C GLY A 411 14.38 13.11 -11.21
N ASP A 412 13.91 12.84 -12.43
CA ASP A 412 12.86 13.66 -13.05
C ASP A 412 11.46 13.21 -12.63
N TRP A 413 10.83 13.88 -11.68
CA TRP A 413 9.45 13.58 -11.28
C TRP A 413 8.46 14.64 -11.73
N THR A 414 8.80 15.41 -12.77
CA THR A 414 7.89 16.42 -13.32
C THR A 414 6.54 15.81 -13.72
N GLN A 415 5.50 16.65 -13.77
CA GLN A 415 4.15 16.18 -14.16
C GLN A 415 4.13 15.56 -15.56
N GLU A 416 5.01 16.00 -16.45
CA GLU A 416 5.18 15.48 -17.82
C GLU A 416 5.79 14.07 -17.87
N ALA A 417 6.53 13.68 -16.84
CA ALA A 417 7.19 12.38 -16.74
C ALA A 417 6.30 11.26 -16.17
N LEU A 418 5.04 11.55 -15.80
CA LEU A 418 4.15 10.60 -15.13
C LEU A 418 4.03 9.26 -15.88
N GLY A 419 3.87 9.27 -17.20
CA GLY A 419 3.75 8.06 -18.02
C GLY A 419 5.03 7.23 -18.04
N ASP A 420 6.19 7.88 -18.11
CA ASP A 420 7.49 7.20 -18.04
C ASP A 420 7.72 6.61 -16.63
N ARG A 421 7.38 7.35 -15.57
CA ARG A 421 7.48 6.89 -14.18
C ARG A 421 6.51 5.75 -13.87
N PHE A 422 5.29 5.81 -14.40
CA PHE A 422 4.32 4.72 -14.27
C PHE A 422 4.85 3.44 -14.93
N MET A 423 5.39 3.53 -16.16
CA MET A 423 5.98 2.37 -16.84
C MET A 423 7.22 1.83 -16.13
N GLN A 424 8.07 2.69 -15.58
CA GLN A 424 9.21 2.26 -14.78
C GLN A 424 8.78 1.60 -13.47
N LEU A 425 7.74 2.13 -12.81
CA LEU A 425 7.16 1.52 -11.62
C LEU A 425 6.64 0.12 -11.90
N LEU A 426 5.91 -0.09 -13.01
CA LEU A 426 5.45 -1.42 -13.40
C LEU A 426 6.63 -2.39 -13.59
N ARG A 427 7.69 -1.96 -14.29
CA ARG A 427 8.89 -2.80 -14.48
C ARG A 427 9.60 -3.09 -13.15
N ALA A 428 9.72 -2.10 -12.28
CA ALA A 428 10.33 -2.27 -10.96
C ALA A 428 9.53 -3.25 -10.10
N LEU A 429 8.20 -3.13 -10.08
CA LEU A 429 7.31 -4.06 -9.38
C LEU A 429 7.45 -5.49 -9.91
N VAL A 430 7.47 -5.68 -11.23
CA VAL A 430 7.72 -6.99 -11.85
C VAL A 430 9.08 -7.55 -11.39
N GLY A 431 10.14 -6.76 -11.45
CA GLY A 431 11.47 -7.19 -10.99
C GLY A 431 11.51 -7.57 -9.50
N HIS A 432 10.81 -6.83 -8.64
CA HIS A 432 10.69 -7.17 -7.23
C HIS A 432 9.88 -8.45 -6.98
N LEU A 433 8.84 -8.69 -7.78
CA LEU A 433 8.03 -9.91 -7.71
C LEU A 433 8.82 -11.12 -8.20
N GLU A 434 9.57 -11.00 -9.30
CA GLU A 434 10.50 -12.04 -9.80
C GLU A 434 11.57 -12.38 -8.76
N ALA A 435 12.09 -11.38 -8.04
CA ALA A 435 13.02 -11.59 -6.94
C ALA A 435 12.37 -12.14 -5.65
N GLY A 436 11.03 -12.18 -5.58
CA GLY A 436 10.27 -12.50 -4.37
C GLY A 436 10.53 -11.54 -3.21
N ARG A 437 11.09 -10.35 -3.48
CA ARG A 437 11.58 -9.41 -2.47
C ARG A 437 11.36 -7.97 -2.88
N LEU A 438 10.60 -7.26 -2.04
CA LEU A 438 10.49 -5.81 -2.03
C LEU A 438 11.01 -5.27 -0.69
N PRO A 439 12.19 -4.65 -0.63
CA PRO A 439 12.73 -4.13 0.63
C PRO A 439 11.95 -2.90 1.10
N CYS A 440 11.81 -2.73 2.42
CA CYS A 440 11.36 -1.48 3.01
C CYS A 440 12.50 -0.45 3.00
N ILE A 441 12.25 0.77 2.53
CA ILE A 441 13.27 1.83 2.42
C ILE A 441 13.82 2.29 3.78
N PHE A 442 13.03 2.15 4.85
CA PHE A 442 13.45 2.51 6.21
C PHE A 442 14.10 1.35 6.97
N ASN A 443 13.98 0.12 6.46
CA ASN A 443 14.64 -1.04 7.01
C ASN A 443 14.80 -2.13 5.93
N LEU A 444 15.98 -2.18 5.31
CA LEU A 444 16.27 -3.08 4.19
C LEU A 444 16.18 -4.57 4.55
N LYS A 445 16.20 -4.93 5.84
CA LYS A 445 15.98 -6.31 6.29
C LYS A 445 14.55 -6.76 6.04
N VAL A 446 13.58 -5.85 6.15
CA VAL A 446 12.15 -6.13 5.99
C VAL A 446 11.80 -6.36 4.53
N ASN A 447 11.24 -7.53 4.23
CA ASN A 447 10.65 -7.83 2.94
C ASN A 447 9.14 -7.59 2.98
N LEU A 448 8.64 -6.61 2.23
CA LEU A 448 7.21 -6.27 2.18
C LEU A 448 6.36 -7.32 1.46
N PHE A 449 6.97 -8.28 0.77
CA PHE A 449 6.29 -9.43 0.17
C PHE A 449 6.29 -10.68 1.07
N CYS A 450 6.82 -10.61 2.30
CA CYS A 450 6.91 -11.77 3.19
C CYS A 450 5.56 -12.44 3.51
N GLU A 451 4.47 -11.68 3.41
CA GLU A 451 3.12 -12.17 3.66
C GLU A 451 2.38 -12.62 2.41
N LEU A 452 2.98 -12.55 1.23
CA LEU A 452 2.44 -13.09 -0.01
C LEU A 452 2.90 -14.54 -0.19
N THR A 453 2.00 -15.39 -0.65
CA THR A 453 2.34 -16.76 -1.06
C THR A 453 3.09 -16.74 -2.39
N PRO A 454 3.89 -17.79 -2.70
CA PRO A 454 4.55 -17.90 -4.00
C PRO A 454 3.57 -17.81 -5.19
N GLN A 455 2.39 -18.43 -5.05
CA GLN A 455 1.35 -18.38 -6.09
C GLN A 455 0.81 -16.96 -6.31
N GLU A 456 0.56 -16.19 -5.24
CA GLU A 456 0.13 -14.80 -5.37
C GLU A 456 1.23 -13.93 -5.99
N ILE A 457 2.51 -14.18 -5.67
CA ILE A 457 3.64 -13.47 -6.29
C ILE A 457 3.67 -13.74 -7.79
N ASP A 458 3.53 -15.01 -8.20
CA ASP A 458 3.52 -15.40 -9.62
C ASP A 458 2.33 -14.79 -10.38
N GLU A 459 1.13 -14.81 -9.78
CA GLU A 459 -0.09 -14.22 -10.39
C GLU A 459 0.02 -12.70 -10.56
N LEU A 460 0.50 -12.01 -9.52
CA LEU A 460 0.77 -10.58 -9.57
C LEU A 460 1.82 -10.25 -10.64
N GLY A 461 2.93 -11.01 -10.65
CA GLY A 461 4.02 -10.83 -11.60
C GLY A 461 3.57 -11.02 -13.03
N TYR A 462 2.83 -12.10 -13.31
CA TYR A 462 2.29 -12.38 -14.64
C TYR A 462 1.33 -11.27 -15.11
N THR A 463 0.40 -10.85 -14.25
CA THR A 463 -0.58 -9.80 -14.58
C THR A 463 0.13 -8.48 -14.94
N LEU A 464 1.09 -8.05 -14.12
CA LEU A 464 1.85 -6.83 -14.39
C LEU A 464 2.76 -6.97 -15.62
N TYR A 465 3.36 -8.15 -15.85
CA TYR A 465 4.18 -8.42 -17.02
C TYR A 465 3.38 -8.32 -18.32
N CYS A 466 2.17 -8.91 -18.36
CA CYS A 466 1.26 -8.76 -19.50
C CYS A 466 0.92 -7.30 -19.77
N ALA A 467 0.69 -6.51 -18.72
CA ALA A 467 0.40 -5.09 -18.83
C ALA A 467 1.58 -4.24 -19.33
N LEU A 468 2.83 -4.71 -19.25
CA LEU A 468 3.97 -3.97 -19.83
C LEU A 468 3.87 -3.82 -21.35
N SER A 469 3.20 -4.74 -22.04
CA SER A 469 3.01 -4.69 -23.50
C SER A 469 1.85 -3.78 -23.91
N ASP A 470 0.83 -3.67 -23.07
CA ASP A 470 -0.35 -2.81 -23.26
C ASP A 470 -0.78 -2.21 -21.92
N PRO A 471 -0.13 -1.12 -21.47
CA PRO A 471 -0.38 -0.53 -20.16
C PRO A 471 -1.75 0.14 -20.05
N GLU A 472 -2.35 0.54 -21.17
CA GLU A 472 -3.69 1.13 -21.19
C GLU A 472 -4.77 0.12 -20.78
N SER A 473 -4.52 -1.18 -20.96
CA SER A 473 -5.44 -2.24 -20.51
C SER A 473 -5.75 -2.16 -19.02
N LEU A 474 -4.76 -1.75 -18.20
CA LEU A 474 -4.91 -1.57 -16.74
C LEU A 474 -5.82 -0.40 -16.35
N LEU A 475 -6.03 0.56 -17.26
CA LEU A 475 -6.84 1.75 -17.03
C LEU A 475 -8.32 1.53 -17.42
N ARG A 476 -8.61 0.49 -18.19
CA ARG A 476 -9.95 0.19 -18.75
C ARG A 476 -10.78 -0.75 -17.89
N THR A 477 -10.16 -1.44 -16.93
CA THR A 477 -10.81 -2.50 -16.16
C THR A 477 -11.85 -1.99 -15.16
N VAL A 478 -12.92 -2.77 -15.03
CA VAL A 478 -14.12 -2.55 -14.21
C VAL A 478 -14.26 -3.69 -13.23
#